data_AF-F9S8X6-F1
#
_entry.id   AF-F9S8X6-F1
#
_cell.length_a   1.000
_cell.length_b   1.000
_cell.length_c   1.000
_cell.angle_alpha   90.00
_cell.angle_beta   90.00
_cell.angle_gamma   90.00
#
_symmetry.space_group_name_H-M   'P 1'
#
loop_
_entity.id
_entity.type
_entity.pdbx_description
1 polymer ?
#
loop_
_entity_poly.entity_id
_entity_poly.type
_entity_poly.pdbx_seq_one_letter_code
_entity_poly.pdbx_strand_id
1 'polypeptide(L)'
;MGGLILGVGINDVKNSSKLHSYRVWHSMLTRCYKLKSGAVVCNEWKLFSRFVTWYERQSEALSAIGYDICKLELDKDLKCIDGLEYSPQTCALLPSELNAFLANSGIQSSKTKGVGLPQGVSVFHRRTSKIYYISDRSSGTKQTRYFQSVEEAYNCRLVIRCLLLESIIDKFDVLLKAQCVYGKLAKMTTLQGLAEYEGLLRIYKEAIDAAA
;
A
#
# COMPACT_ATOMS: atom_id res chain seq x y z
N MET A 1 25.54 23.26 12.00
CA MET A 1 24.93 22.27 11.08
C MET A 1 23.85 21.54 11.85
N GLY A 2 22.60 21.56 11.36
CA GLY A 2 21.54 20.75 11.95
C GLY A 2 21.86 19.27 11.76
N GLY A 3 21.55 18.42 12.74
CA GLY A 3 21.79 16.98 12.65
C GLY A 3 20.97 16.33 11.53
N LEU A 4 21.42 15.16 11.08
CA LEU A 4 20.69 14.35 10.11
C LEU A 4 19.36 13.87 10.71
N ILE A 5 18.28 13.98 9.93
CA ILE A 5 16.97 13.45 10.27
C ILE A 5 16.99 11.93 10.07
N LEU A 6 16.79 11.18 11.16
CA LEU A 6 16.82 9.71 11.15
C LEU A 6 18.13 9.12 10.58
N GLY A 7 19.24 9.85 10.75
CA GLY A 7 20.58 9.41 10.32
C GLY A 7 20.85 9.49 8.82
N VAL A 8 19.87 9.91 7.99
CA VAL A 8 20.01 9.92 6.52
C VAL A 8 19.51 11.22 5.90
N GLY A 9 18.37 11.75 6.36
CA GLY A 9 17.73 12.91 5.76
C GLY A 9 18.41 14.23 6.11
N ILE A 10 18.43 15.16 5.16
CA ILE A 10 18.94 16.51 5.34
C ILE A 10 17.78 17.49 5.11
N ASN A 11 17.40 18.20 6.17
CA ASN A 11 16.44 19.29 6.06
C ASN A 11 17.19 20.59 5.73
N ASP A 12 17.31 20.87 4.44
CA ASP A 12 17.98 22.03 3.86
C ASP A 12 17.04 23.24 3.63
N VAL A 13 15.78 23.15 4.05
CA VAL A 13 14.79 24.22 3.94
C VAL A 13 14.49 24.81 5.33
N LYS A 14 14.66 26.13 5.47
CA LYS A 14 14.40 26.84 6.74
C LYS A 14 12.90 26.87 7.05
N ASN A 15 12.54 26.78 8.34
CA ASN A 15 11.16 26.86 8.85
C ASN A 15 10.18 25.85 8.22
N SER A 16 10.67 24.72 7.71
CA SER A 16 9.89 23.70 7.01
C SER A 16 9.10 22.75 7.91
N SER A 17 9.37 22.72 9.21
CA SER A 17 8.81 21.72 10.13
C SER A 17 7.27 21.74 10.23
N LYS A 18 6.65 22.86 9.87
CA LYS A 18 5.18 23.03 9.83
C LYS A 18 4.55 22.67 8.49
N LEU A 19 5.36 22.44 7.44
CA LEU A 19 4.84 22.09 6.11
C LEU A 19 4.28 20.67 6.12
N HIS A 20 3.17 20.47 5.41
CA HIS A 20 2.58 19.14 5.23
C HIS A 20 3.57 18.19 4.52
N SER A 21 4.24 18.69 3.48
CA SER A 21 5.30 17.97 2.75
C SER A 21 6.44 17.50 3.66
N TYR A 22 6.82 18.28 4.68
CA TYR A 22 7.82 17.85 5.66
C TYR A 22 7.35 16.66 6.50
N ARG A 23 6.08 16.64 6.92
CA ARG A 23 5.49 15.50 7.64
C ARG A 23 5.47 14.25 6.78
N VAL A 24 5.11 14.37 5.50
CA VAL A 24 5.11 13.25 4.55
C VAL A 24 6.53 12.71 4.34
N TRP A 25 7.49 13.60 4.07
CA TRP A 25 8.90 13.24 3.92
C TRP A 25 9.47 12.55 5.16
N HIS A 26 9.22 13.10 6.34
CA HIS A 26 9.65 12.52 7.60
C HIS A 26 9.02 11.13 7.84
N SER A 27 7.74 10.95 7.49
CA SER A 27 7.05 9.66 7.58
C SER A 27 7.69 8.62 6.65
N MET A 28 8.00 8.99 5.41
CA MET A 28 8.73 8.15 4.46
C MET A 28 10.09 7.70 5.02
N LEU A 29 10.90 8.63 5.53
CA LEU A 29 12.19 8.30 6.16
C LEU A 29 12.02 7.42 7.41
N THR A 30 10.94 7.63 8.18
CA THR A 30 10.62 6.80 9.35
C THR A 30 10.37 5.35 8.95
N ARG A 31 9.58 5.12 7.88
CA ARG A 31 9.34 3.77 7.34
C ARG A 31 10.65 3.10 6.93
N CYS A 32 11.51 3.81 6.19
CA CYS A 32 12.77 3.27 5.68
C CYS A 32 13.80 2.97 6.79
N TYR A 33 14.07 3.95 7.67
CA TYR A 33 15.29 3.92 8.49
C TYR A 33 15.04 3.71 9.99
N LYS A 34 13.84 4.02 10.48
CA LYS A 34 13.47 3.78 11.90
C LYS A 34 12.76 2.45 12.08
N LEU A 35 11.77 2.17 11.24
CA LEU A 35 11.01 0.92 11.27
C LEU A 35 11.69 -0.20 10.48
N LYS A 36 12.72 0.14 9.68
CA LYS A 36 13.51 -0.80 8.87
C LYS A 36 12.63 -1.75 8.06
N SER A 37 11.65 -1.21 7.34
CA SER A 37 10.71 -2.01 6.54
C SER A 37 11.34 -2.68 5.31
N GLY A 38 12.68 -2.71 5.19
CA GLY A 38 13.40 -3.10 3.97
C GLY A 38 13.41 -2.05 2.86
N ALA A 39 12.60 -0.99 2.98
CA ALA A 39 12.53 0.08 1.99
C ALA A 39 13.64 1.12 2.17
N VAL A 40 14.06 1.71 1.07
CA VAL A 40 15.02 2.82 1.00
C VAL A 40 14.40 4.02 0.27
N VAL A 41 15.05 5.18 0.39
CA VAL A 41 14.71 6.35 -0.41
C VAL A 41 15.83 6.63 -1.41
N CYS A 42 15.46 7.06 -2.62
CA CYS A 42 16.43 7.49 -3.63
C CYS A 42 17.31 8.62 -3.09
N ASN A 43 18.51 8.77 -3.66
CA ASN A 43 19.50 9.74 -3.17
C ASN A 43 18.98 11.19 -3.21
N GLU A 44 18.19 11.54 -4.22
CA GLU A 44 17.63 12.88 -4.37
C GLU A 44 16.71 13.24 -3.20
N TRP A 45 15.81 12.33 -2.82
CA TRP A 45 14.84 12.56 -1.75
C TRP A 45 15.42 12.43 -0.33
N LYS A 46 16.73 12.20 -0.18
CA LYS A 46 17.43 12.43 1.09
C LYS A 46 17.52 13.93 1.42
N LEU A 47 17.44 14.81 0.42
CA LEU A 47 17.33 16.26 0.61
C LEU A 47 15.85 16.66 0.64
N PHE A 48 15.43 17.37 1.68
CA PHE A 48 14.04 17.79 1.80
C PHE A 48 13.63 18.74 0.67
N SER A 49 14.50 19.67 0.24
CA SER A 49 14.25 20.59 -0.87
C SER A 49 13.86 19.90 -2.18
N ARG A 50 14.47 18.73 -2.46
CA ARG A 50 14.20 17.95 -3.67
C ARG A 50 12.89 17.20 -3.57
N PHE A 51 12.63 16.59 -2.41
CA PHE A 51 11.34 15.96 -2.14
C PHE A 51 10.20 16.98 -2.24
N VAL A 52 10.30 18.13 -1.58
CA VAL A 52 9.22 19.13 -1.58
C VAL A 52 8.99 19.69 -2.98
N THR A 53 10.04 19.90 -3.78
CA THR A 53 9.88 20.34 -5.19
C THR A 53 9.03 19.35 -5.99
N TRP A 54 9.24 18.05 -5.83
CA TRP A 54 8.40 17.04 -6.48
C TRP A 54 6.98 17.04 -5.88
N TYR A 55 6.87 17.06 -4.56
CA TYR A 55 5.60 16.95 -3.85
C TYR A 55 4.65 18.11 -4.18
N GLU A 56 5.15 19.35 -4.19
CA GLU A 56 4.34 20.53 -4.52
C GLU A 56 3.88 20.52 -5.99
N ARG A 57 4.72 20.05 -6.93
CA ARG A 57 4.31 19.87 -8.34
C ARG A 57 3.18 18.86 -8.49
N GLN A 58 3.24 17.75 -7.76
CA GLN A 58 2.14 16.79 -7.76
C GLN A 58 0.89 17.38 -7.07
N SER A 59 1.08 18.11 -5.98
CA SER A 59 -0.01 18.80 -5.27
C SER A 59 -0.75 19.76 -6.19
N GLU A 60 -0.03 20.62 -6.90
CA GLU A 60 -0.61 21.56 -7.85
C GLU A 60 -1.40 20.86 -8.95
N ALA A 61 -0.80 19.84 -9.57
CA ALA A 61 -1.46 19.07 -10.62
C ALA A 61 -2.74 18.37 -10.15
N LEU A 62 -2.74 17.80 -8.95
CA LEU A 62 -3.89 17.09 -8.37
C LEU A 62 -4.98 18.05 -7.85
N SER A 63 -4.58 19.19 -7.27
CA SER A 63 -5.53 20.22 -6.85
C SER A 63 -6.22 20.90 -8.04
N ALA A 64 -5.53 21.06 -9.18
CA ALA A 64 -6.13 21.56 -10.41
C ALA A 64 -7.28 20.69 -10.94
N ILE A 65 -7.29 19.40 -10.59
CA ILE A 65 -8.33 18.43 -10.95
C ILE A 65 -9.22 18.05 -9.75
N GLY A 66 -9.23 18.87 -8.70
CA GLY A 66 -10.21 18.80 -7.60
C GLY A 66 -9.82 17.93 -6.40
N TYR A 67 -8.55 17.50 -6.28
CA TYR A 67 -8.12 16.70 -5.13
C TYR A 67 -7.37 17.52 -4.07
N ASP A 68 -7.75 17.27 -2.82
CA ASP A 68 -7.06 17.78 -1.64
C ASP A 68 -5.88 16.87 -1.32
N ILE A 69 -4.66 17.39 -1.52
CA ILE A 69 -3.40 16.67 -1.28
C ILE A 69 -3.29 16.17 0.16
N CYS A 70 -3.88 16.87 1.14
CA CYS A 70 -3.80 16.49 2.55
C CYS A 70 -4.58 15.22 2.87
N LYS A 71 -5.44 14.77 1.94
CA LYS A 71 -6.21 13.52 2.02
C LYS A 71 -5.56 12.37 1.24
N LEU A 72 -4.41 12.61 0.63
CA LEU A 72 -3.65 11.62 -0.13
C LEU A 72 -2.40 11.20 0.63
N GLU A 73 -1.99 9.97 0.41
CA GLU A 73 -0.85 9.33 1.06
C GLU A 73 0.22 9.00 0.02
N LEU A 74 1.48 9.34 0.33
CA LEU A 74 2.62 8.95 -0.50
C LEU A 74 2.83 7.44 -0.36
N ASP A 75 2.68 6.70 -1.46
CA ASP A 75 3.00 5.28 -1.49
C ASP A 75 3.66 4.86 -2.80
N LYS A 76 4.44 3.79 -2.74
CA LYS A 76 5.23 3.23 -3.85
C LYS A 76 4.68 1.90 -4.37
N ASP A 77 3.91 1.19 -3.53
CA ASP A 77 3.57 -0.23 -3.72
C ASP A 77 2.69 -0.40 -4.98
N LEU A 78 1.97 0.66 -5.37
CA LEU A 78 1.20 0.63 -6.61
C LEU A 78 2.08 0.61 -7.87
N LYS A 79 3.17 1.39 -7.95
CA LYS A 79 4.01 1.41 -9.17
C LYS A 79 5.17 0.42 -9.09
N CYS A 80 5.68 0.15 -7.90
CA CYS A 80 6.85 -0.67 -7.64
C CYS A 80 6.47 -1.88 -6.78
N ILE A 81 6.32 -3.06 -7.41
CA ILE A 81 5.76 -4.25 -6.74
C ILE A 81 6.73 -4.88 -5.74
N ASP A 82 8.05 -4.72 -5.94
CA ASP A 82 9.05 -5.14 -4.96
C ASP A 82 9.05 -4.23 -3.72
N GLY A 83 8.47 -3.03 -3.81
CA GLY A 83 8.32 -2.10 -2.71
C GLY A 83 9.65 -1.67 -2.09
N LEU A 84 10.74 -1.61 -2.86
CA LEU A 84 12.06 -1.37 -2.26
C LEU A 84 12.44 0.10 -2.19
N GLU A 85 12.07 0.93 -3.17
CA GLU A 85 12.54 2.33 -3.23
C GLU A 85 11.40 3.36 -3.28
N TYR A 86 11.49 4.40 -2.44
CA TYR A 86 10.75 5.64 -2.59
C TYR A 86 11.50 6.59 -3.54
N SER A 87 10.86 6.93 -4.66
CA SER A 87 11.40 7.83 -5.69
C SER A 87 10.27 8.51 -6.47
N PRO A 88 10.55 9.58 -7.26
CA PRO A 88 9.58 10.17 -8.17
C PRO A 88 8.93 9.18 -9.15
N GLN A 89 9.67 8.13 -9.54
CA GLN A 89 9.27 7.15 -10.53
C GLN A 89 8.41 6.03 -9.91
N THR A 90 8.70 5.68 -8.66
CA THR A 90 8.03 4.58 -7.95
C THR A 90 6.85 5.06 -7.11
N CYS A 91 6.77 6.35 -6.75
CA CYS A 91 5.70 6.85 -5.89
C CYS A 91 4.48 7.42 -6.64
N ALA A 92 3.36 7.37 -5.93
CA ALA A 92 2.09 8.03 -6.24
C ALA A 92 1.47 8.57 -4.95
N LEU A 93 0.52 9.49 -5.08
CA LEU A 93 -0.28 10.05 -4.00
C LEU A 93 -1.67 9.42 -4.05
N LEU A 94 -1.92 8.48 -3.16
CA LEU A 94 -3.09 7.61 -3.22
C LEU A 94 -4.11 7.98 -2.14
N PRO A 95 -5.42 7.86 -2.41
CA PRO A 95 -6.41 7.87 -1.35
C PRO A 95 -6.12 6.76 -0.34
N SER A 96 -6.36 7.03 0.94
CA SER A 96 -6.13 6.06 2.02
C SER A 96 -6.89 4.75 1.81
N GLU A 97 -8.05 4.80 1.17
CA GLU A 97 -8.85 3.63 0.79
C GLU A 97 -8.12 2.69 -0.17
N LEU A 98 -7.50 3.25 -1.22
CA LEU A 98 -6.70 2.47 -2.17
C LEU A 98 -5.40 1.99 -1.53
N ASN A 99 -4.74 2.83 -0.75
CA ASN A 99 -3.53 2.43 -0.04
C ASN A 99 -3.79 1.24 0.90
N ALA A 100 -4.89 1.31 1.67
CA ALA A 100 -5.33 0.21 2.52
C ALA A 100 -5.73 -1.03 1.73
N PHE A 101 -6.34 -0.88 0.55
CA PHE A 101 -6.63 -2.00 -0.35
C PHE A 101 -5.34 -2.74 -0.72
N LEU A 102 -4.30 -2.02 -1.15
CA LEU A 102 -3.01 -2.58 -1.56
C LEU A 102 -2.30 -3.23 -0.38
N ALA A 103 -2.24 -2.57 0.78
CA ALA A 103 -1.62 -3.08 2.00
C ALA A 103 -2.27 -4.37 2.53
N ASN A 104 -3.52 -4.64 2.15
CA ASN A 104 -4.25 -5.85 2.52
C ASN A 104 -4.16 -6.96 1.45
N SER A 105 -3.05 -6.99 0.70
CA SER A 105 -2.75 -7.98 -0.35
C SER A 105 -1.60 -8.90 0.08
N GLY A 106 -1.47 -10.08 -0.55
CA GLY A 106 -0.37 -11.01 -0.29
C GLY A 106 -0.65 -12.00 0.84
N ILE A 107 0.33 -12.24 1.73
CA ILE A 107 0.25 -13.25 2.79
C ILE A 107 0.28 -12.70 4.21
N GLN A 108 -0.45 -13.39 5.08
CA GLN A 108 -0.57 -13.06 6.50
C GLN A 108 0.72 -13.38 7.26
N SER A 109 1.25 -12.36 7.96
CA SER A 109 2.36 -12.50 8.91
C SER A 109 1.89 -12.74 10.35
N SER A 110 0.59 -12.63 10.63
CA SER A 110 0.04 -12.72 11.98
C SER A 110 -0.04 -14.16 12.48
N LYS A 111 0.67 -14.44 13.57
CA LYS A 111 0.60 -15.74 14.27
C LYS A 111 -0.80 -16.11 14.75
N THR A 112 -1.59 -15.12 15.18
CA THR A 112 -2.92 -15.35 15.75
C THR A 112 -4.01 -15.56 14.70
N LYS A 113 -3.78 -15.12 13.45
CA LYS A 113 -4.76 -15.25 12.36
C LYS A 113 -4.41 -16.37 11.36
N GLY A 114 -3.15 -16.81 11.35
CA GLY A 114 -2.65 -17.93 10.55
C GLY A 114 -1.50 -17.48 9.65
N VAL A 115 -0.25 -17.72 10.09
CA VAL A 115 0.94 -17.39 9.30
C VAL A 115 0.90 -18.15 7.97
N GLY A 116 1.18 -17.46 6.87
CA GLY A 116 1.25 -18.05 5.54
C GLY A 116 -0.09 -18.23 4.84
N LEU A 117 -1.22 -17.94 5.51
CA LEU A 117 -2.52 -17.89 4.83
C LEU A 117 -2.59 -16.64 3.91
N PRO A 118 -3.40 -16.68 2.84
CA PRO A 118 -3.71 -15.48 2.09
C PRO A 118 -4.22 -14.38 3.02
N GLN A 119 -3.67 -13.18 2.89
CA GLN A 119 -4.02 -12.04 3.71
C GLN A 119 -5.53 -11.83 3.69
N GLY A 120 -6.19 -11.76 4.85
CA GLY A 120 -7.65 -11.62 4.96
C GLY A 120 -8.44 -12.94 5.05
N VAL A 121 -7.79 -14.08 4.82
CA VAL A 121 -8.27 -15.41 5.25
C VAL A 121 -7.73 -15.66 6.65
N SER A 122 -8.54 -16.29 7.50
CA SER A 122 -8.13 -16.68 8.85
C SER A 122 -8.63 -18.08 9.18
N VAL A 123 -7.99 -18.73 10.16
CA VAL A 123 -8.31 -20.10 10.55
C VAL A 123 -8.83 -20.17 11.98
N PHE A 124 -9.91 -20.91 12.17
CA PHE A 124 -10.42 -21.33 13.47
C PHE A 124 -10.11 -22.82 13.67
N HIS A 125 -9.40 -23.14 14.75
CA HIS A 125 -9.07 -24.52 15.10
C HIS A 125 -10.20 -25.13 15.93
N ARG A 126 -10.89 -26.13 15.37
CA ARG A 126 -11.76 -27.03 16.15
C ARG A 126 -10.96 -28.27 16.56
N ARG A 127 -11.50 -29.02 17.53
CA ARG A 127 -10.85 -30.21 18.10
C ARG A 127 -10.46 -31.27 17.07
N THR A 128 -11.15 -31.32 15.92
CA THR A 128 -10.96 -32.34 14.86
C THR A 128 -10.85 -31.77 13.45
N SER A 129 -11.03 -30.45 13.26
CA SER A 129 -11.02 -29.84 11.92
C SER A 129 -10.54 -28.39 11.95
N LYS A 130 -10.05 -27.92 10.80
CA LYS A 130 -9.78 -26.51 10.54
C LYS A 130 -10.96 -25.93 9.78
N ILE A 131 -11.45 -24.77 10.23
CA ILE A 131 -12.45 -23.99 9.50
C ILE A 131 -11.79 -22.68 9.11
N TYR A 132 -11.89 -22.32 7.84
CA TYR A 132 -11.38 -21.05 7.33
C TYR A 132 -12.51 -20.04 7.29
N TYR A 133 -12.18 -18.77 7.47
CA TYR A 133 -13.17 -17.72 7.39
C TYR A 133 -12.58 -16.43 6.83
N ILE A 134 -13.47 -15.63 6.27
CA ILE A 134 -13.19 -14.24 5.89
C ILE A 134 -14.14 -13.34 6.66
N SER A 135 -13.67 -12.15 7.01
CA SER A 135 -14.53 -11.08 7.51
C SER A 135 -14.36 -9.86 6.62
N ASP A 136 -15.49 -9.30 6.17
CA ASP A 136 -15.52 -8.06 5.40
C ASP A 136 -16.51 -7.08 6.02
N ARG A 137 -16.38 -5.81 5.63
CA ARG A 137 -17.29 -4.72 6.04
C ARG A 137 -17.81 -3.95 4.82
N SER A 138 -17.80 -4.55 3.63
CA SER A 138 -18.18 -3.83 2.40
C SER A 138 -19.64 -3.38 2.43
N SER A 139 -20.52 -4.09 3.16
CA SER A 139 -21.92 -3.71 3.37
C SER A 139 -22.16 -2.74 4.55
N GLY A 140 -21.13 -2.12 5.12
CA GLY A 140 -21.22 -1.28 6.32
C GLY A 140 -21.38 -2.06 7.64
N THR A 141 -21.82 -3.31 7.58
CA THR A 141 -21.87 -4.27 8.70
C THR A 141 -20.80 -5.34 8.53
N LYS A 142 -20.26 -5.85 9.66
CA LYS A 142 -19.27 -6.93 9.60
C LYS A 142 -19.98 -8.23 9.22
N GLN A 143 -19.69 -8.76 8.04
CA GLN A 143 -20.10 -10.11 7.65
C GLN A 143 -18.94 -11.08 7.81
N THR A 144 -19.23 -12.31 8.27
CA THR A 144 -18.23 -13.37 8.40
C THR A 144 -18.76 -14.64 7.74
N ARG A 145 -17.98 -15.19 6.81
CA ARG A 145 -18.31 -16.41 6.06
C ARG A 145 -17.28 -17.48 6.38
N TYR A 146 -17.72 -18.73 6.51
CA TYR A 146 -16.90 -19.88 6.90
C TYR A 146 -16.83 -20.90 5.76
N PHE A 147 -15.68 -21.56 5.63
CA PHE A 147 -15.33 -22.44 4.52
C PHE A 147 -14.56 -23.66 5.03
N GLN A 148 -14.61 -24.76 4.27
CA GLN A 148 -13.90 -25.99 4.62
C GLN A 148 -12.46 -25.98 4.09
N SER A 149 -12.17 -25.19 3.07
CA SER A 149 -10.82 -25.05 2.50
C SER A 149 -10.31 -23.60 2.49
N VAL A 150 -8.98 -23.46 2.45
CA VAL A 150 -8.32 -22.16 2.25
C VAL A 150 -8.68 -21.58 0.90
N GLU A 151 -8.77 -22.44 -0.13
CA GLU A 151 -9.05 -22.06 -1.51
C GLU A 151 -10.44 -21.45 -1.66
N GLU A 152 -11.47 -22.08 -1.08
CA GLU A 152 -12.84 -21.54 -1.07
C GLU A 152 -12.91 -20.17 -0.38
N ALA A 153 -12.26 -20.05 0.78
CA ALA A 153 -12.19 -18.79 1.52
C ALA A 153 -11.47 -17.70 0.70
N TYR A 154 -10.38 -18.07 0.04
CA TYR A 154 -9.58 -17.17 -0.78
C TYR A 154 -10.34 -16.70 -2.02
N ASN A 155 -10.98 -17.61 -2.75
CA ASN A 155 -11.78 -17.29 -3.92
C ASN A 155 -12.95 -16.36 -3.57
N CYS A 156 -13.66 -16.63 -2.46
CA CYS A 156 -14.72 -15.74 -1.98
C CYS A 156 -14.17 -14.34 -1.63
N ARG A 157 -12.99 -14.28 -1.02
CA ARG A 157 -12.31 -13.01 -0.75
C ARG A 157 -11.95 -12.26 -2.03
N LEU A 158 -11.40 -12.93 -3.04
CA LEU A 158 -11.02 -12.31 -4.30
C LEU A 158 -12.22 -11.64 -4.96
N VAL A 159 -13.38 -12.31 -5.00
CA VAL A 159 -14.62 -11.74 -5.54
C VAL A 159 -14.98 -10.42 -4.83
N ILE A 160 -14.98 -10.41 -3.50
CA ILE A 160 -15.30 -9.20 -2.73
C ILE A 160 -14.30 -8.08 -2.99
N ARG A 161 -13.01 -8.41 -3.12
CA ARG A 161 -11.96 -7.43 -3.39
C ARG A 161 -12.02 -6.87 -4.80
N CYS A 162 -12.35 -7.68 -5.80
CA CYS A 162 -12.54 -7.21 -7.17
C CYS A 162 -13.65 -6.14 -7.21
N LEU A 163 -14.81 -6.43 -6.60
CA LEU A 163 -15.92 -5.46 -6.51
C LEU A 163 -15.53 -4.18 -5.75
N LEU A 164 -14.77 -4.32 -4.65
CA LEU A 164 -14.25 -3.17 -3.92
C LEU A 164 -13.28 -2.35 -4.78
N LEU A 165 -12.38 -3.01 -5.51
CA LEU A 165 -11.41 -2.35 -6.36
C LEU A 165 -12.09 -1.60 -7.52
N GLU A 166 -13.09 -2.21 -8.15
CA GLU A 166 -13.92 -1.55 -9.16
C GLU A 166 -14.55 -0.27 -8.59
N SER A 167 -15.16 -0.35 -7.41
CA SER A 167 -15.74 0.83 -6.75
C SER A 167 -14.70 1.92 -6.43
N ILE A 168 -13.49 1.52 -6.00
CA ILE A 168 -12.38 2.46 -5.76
C ILE A 168 -11.92 3.11 -7.08
N ILE A 169 -11.79 2.33 -8.15
CA ILE A 169 -11.38 2.82 -9.46
C ILE A 169 -12.41 3.84 -9.98
N ASP A 170 -13.70 3.51 -9.90
CA ASP A 170 -14.77 4.40 -10.35
C ASP A 170 -14.79 5.71 -9.56
N LYS A 171 -14.58 5.64 -8.24
CA LYS A 171 -14.56 6.82 -7.36
C LYS A 171 -13.36 7.73 -7.59
N PHE A 172 -12.22 7.18 -8.03
CA PHE A 172 -10.95 7.91 -8.13
C PHE A 172 -10.39 7.93 -9.55
N ASP A 173 -11.19 7.69 -10.58
CA ASP A 173 -10.73 7.45 -11.95
C ASP A 173 -9.86 8.61 -12.49
N VAL A 174 -10.27 9.85 -12.26
CA VAL A 174 -9.55 11.07 -12.66
C VAL A 174 -8.17 11.13 -11.99
N LEU A 175 -8.10 10.92 -10.67
CA LEU A 175 -6.83 10.88 -9.93
C LEU A 175 -5.90 9.76 -10.43
N LEU A 176 -6.45 8.58 -10.70
CA LEU A 176 -5.68 7.41 -11.14
C LEU A 176 -5.14 7.59 -12.56
N LYS A 177 -5.92 8.22 -13.44
CA LYS A 177 -5.48 8.57 -14.80
C LYS A 177 -4.40 9.64 -14.78
N ALA A 178 -4.58 10.70 -13.97
CA ALA A 178 -3.61 11.78 -13.83
C ALA A 178 -2.22 11.31 -13.34
N GLN A 179 -2.18 10.26 -12.52
CA GLN A 179 -0.94 9.67 -12.01
C GLN A 179 -0.44 8.47 -12.82
N CYS A 180 -1.08 8.16 -13.96
CA CYS A 180 -0.77 7.05 -14.86
C CYS A 180 -0.79 5.66 -14.18
N VAL A 181 -1.66 5.46 -13.18
CA VAL A 181 -1.78 4.19 -12.45
C VAL A 181 -3.07 3.43 -12.75
N TYR A 182 -4.03 4.05 -13.43
CA TYR A 182 -5.32 3.45 -13.78
C TYR A 182 -5.18 2.08 -14.46
N GLY A 183 -4.37 1.98 -15.52
CA GLY A 183 -4.23 0.75 -16.30
C GLY A 183 -3.65 -0.42 -15.51
N LYS A 184 -2.85 -0.14 -14.47
CA LYS A 184 -2.30 -1.19 -13.59
C LYS A 184 -3.39 -1.75 -12.67
N LEU A 185 -4.24 -0.89 -12.11
CA LEU A 185 -5.37 -1.31 -11.28
C LEU A 185 -6.47 -1.99 -12.09
N ALA A 186 -6.76 -1.50 -13.30
CA ALA A 186 -7.77 -2.10 -14.18
C ALA A 186 -7.44 -3.56 -14.54
N LYS A 187 -6.16 -3.94 -14.59
CA LYS A 187 -5.77 -5.35 -14.78
C LYS A 187 -6.09 -6.22 -13.55
N MET A 188 -6.12 -5.62 -12.36
CA MET A 188 -6.38 -6.29 -11.09
C MET A 188 -7.88 -6.40 -10.75
N THR A 189 -8.80 -5.88 -11.56
CA THR A 189 -10.24 -6.02 -11.30
C THR A 189 -10.77 -7.42 -11.62
N THR A 190 -10.04 -8.22 -12.39
CA THR A 190 -10.38 -9.62 -12.64
C THR A 190 -9.89 -10.52 -11.51
N LEU A 191 -10.59 -11.63 -11.26
CA LEU A 191 -10.16 -12.64 -10.27
C LEU A 191 -8.74 -13.14 -10.55
N GLN A 192 -8.45 -13.43 -11.82
CA GLN A 192 -7.14 -13.89 -12.24
C GLN A 192 -6.08 -12.82 -12.00
N GLY A 193 -6.31 -11.57 -12.45
CA GLY A 193 -5.34 -10.49 -12.30
C GLY A 193 -5.06 -10.13 -10.84
N LEU A 194 -6.07 -10.17 -9.97
CA LEU A 194 -5.86 -9.94 -8.54
C LEU A 194 -5.11 -11.10 -7.88
N ALA A 195 -5.44 -12.34 -8.23
CA ALA A 195 -4.72 -13.53 -7.72
C ALA A 195 -3.25 -13.53 -8.16
N GLU A 196 -2.96 -13.17 -9.41
CA GLU A 196 -1.60 -13.02 -9.93
C GLU A 196 -0.83 -11.95 -9.16
N TYR A 197 -1.45 -10.80 -8.92
CA TYR A 197 -0.84 -9.72 -8.12
C TYR A 197 -0.52 -10.17 -6.68
N GLU A 198 -1.48 -10.79 -5.99
CA GLU A 198 -1.27 -11.28 -4.62
C GLU A 198 -0.25 -12.43 -4.56
N GLY A 199 -0.20 -13.27 -5.60
CA GLY A 199 0.80 -14.33 -5.76
C GLY A 199 2.21 -13.76 -5.94
N LEU A 200 2.38 -12.72 -6.76
CA LEU A 200 3.67 -12.03 -6.91
C LEU A 200 4.15 -11.43 -5.59
N LEU A 201 3.28 -10.76 -4.85
CA LEU A 201 3.62 -10.22 -3.52
C LEU A 201 4.09 -11.31 -2.55
N ARG A 202 3.49 -12.50 -2.60
CA ARG A 202 3.92 -13.65 -1.80
C ARG A 202 5.36 -14.05 -2.17
N ILE A 203 5.64 -14.22 -3.46
CA ILE A 203 6.96 -14.62 -3.95
C ILE A 203 8.03 -13.60 -3.55
N TYR A 204 7.76 -12.30 -3.70
CA TYR A 204 8.70 -11.25 -3.30
C TYR A 204 9.00 -11.29 -1.80
N LYS A 205 7.97 -11.49 -0.97
CA LYS A 205 8.15 -11.58 0.47
C LYS A 205 8.97 -12.80 0.89
N GLU A 206 8.69 -13.95 0.30
CA GLU A 206 9.48 -15.18 0.52
C GLU A 206 10.94 -15.00 0.11
N ALA A 207 11.20 -14.29 -1.01
CA ALA A 207 12.56 -13.98 -1.45
C ALA A 207 13.30 -13.03 -0.51
N ILE A 208 12.63 -12.02 0.03
CA ILE A 208 13.20 -11.10 1.03
C ILE A 208 13.51 -11.84 2.33
N ASP A 209 12.58 -12.65 2.82
CA ASP A 209 12.75 -13.43 4.06
C ASP A 209 13.89 -14.46 3.93
N ALA A 210 14.14 -14.99 2.73
CA ALA A 210 15.25 -15.90 2.46
C ALA A 210 16.63 -15.21 2.37
N ALA A 211 16.65 -13.89 2.14
CA ALA A 211 17.88 -13.11 2.01
C ALA A 211 18.32 -12.41 3.31
N ALA A 212 17.49 -12.45 4.36
CA ALA A 212 17.71 -11.81 5.66
C ALA A 212 18.31 -12.77 6.70
#